data_AF-A0A929UNR2-F1
#
_entry.id   AF-A0A929UNR2-F1
#
_cell.length_a   1.000
_cell.length_b   1.000
_cell.length_c   1.000
_cell.angle_alpha   90.00
_cell.angle_beta   90.00
_cell.angle_gamma   90.00
#
_symmetry.space_group_name_H-M   'P 1'
#
loop_
_entity.id
_entity.type
_entity.pdbx_description
1 polymer ?
#
loop_
_entity_poly.entity_id
_entity_poly.type
_entity_poly.pdbx_seq_one_letter_code
_entity_poly.pdbx_strand_id
1 'polypeptide(L)'
;MIHKLYSAYDLPVDHDVCHLFEHLVIRRFLRAVEKSGNERAFIGELHGTTSESSVFFDIAFFTRESITLFEKVIADVKPFDLSMIHESVVHIEAEMKASVAIWDEAELFRQLARCQKDFADRRSIKPKKAIKSTKNPPLEIDYQPEDFIDFTLTIEIPDASTQATAAFFCMYPILLDLVRSACFDLAPIYFYQKTAAPFTKDDLAKTVTSANLRTMLKAVIVTIRLC
;
A
#
# COMPACT_ATOMS: atom_id res chain seq x y z
N MET A 1 -10.15 12.03 -10.41
CA MET A 1 -10.05 10.72 -9.75
C MET A 1 -11.44 10.27 -9.35
N ILE A 2 -11.69 8.98 -9.41
CA ILE A 2 -12.95 8.36 -9.03
C ILE A 2 -12.72 7.71 -7.67
N HIS A 3 -13.46 8.19 -6.67
CA HIS A 3 -13.31 7.77 -5.28
C HIS A 3 -14.31 6.68 -4.91
N LYS A 4 -13.85 5.63 -4.23
CA LYS A 4 -14.71 4.59 -3.65
C LYS A 4 -14.09 4.04 -2.38
N LEU A 5 -14.95 3.62 -1.45
CA LEU A 5 -14.58 2.88 -0.26
C LEU A 5 -15.15 1.46 -0.37
N TYR A 6 -14.30 0.46 -0.15
CA TYR A 6 -14.70 -0.93 0.02
C TYR A 6 -14.37 -1.36 1.43
N SER A 7 -15.29 -2.07 2.09
CA SER A 7 -15.09 -2.47 3.47
C SER A 7 -15.66 -3.85 3.75
N ALA A 8 -15.02 -4.53 4.70
CA ALA A 8 -15.59 -5.67 5.37
C ALA A 8 -15.42 -5.52 6.88
N TYR A 9 -16.55 -5.52 7.59
CA TYR A 9 -16.59 -5.49 9.04
C TYR A 9 -16.65 -6.91 9.64
N ASP A 10 -16.02 -7.07 10.79
CA ASP A 10 -16.11 -8.26 11.65
C ASP A 10 -15.83 -9.58 10.91
N LEU A 11 -14.73 -9.61 10.17
CA LEU A 11 -14.22 -10.81 9.52
C LEU A 11 -14.01 -11.92 10.55
N PRO A 12 -14.20 -13.20 10.17
CA PRO A 12 -14.22 -14.32 11.11
C PRO A 12 -12.84 -14.84 11.48
N VAL A 13 -11.89 -13.92 11.68
CA VAL A 13 -10.47 -14.17 11.94
C VAL A 13 -9.92 -13.09 12.88
N ASP A 14 -8.72 -13.30 13.40
CA ASP A 14 -8.04 -12.28 14.22
C ASP A 14 -7.50 -11.10 13.39
N HIS A 15 -6.97 -10.10 14.10
CA HIS A 15 -6.43 -8.88 13.53
C HIS A 15 -5.25 -9.12 12.58
N ASP A 16 -4.31 -10.00 12.95
CA ASP A 16 -3.08 -10.20 12.19
C ASP A 16 -3.37 -10.89 10.86
N VAL A 17 -4.33 -11.82 10.84
CA VAL A 17 -4.84 -12.42 9.60
C VAL A 17 -5.59 -11.38 8.75
N CYS A 18 -6.34 -10.45 9.37
CA CYS A 18 -6.97 -9.35 8.63
C CYS A 18 -5.94 -8.43 7.98
N HIS A 19 -4.88 -8.08 8.72
CA HIS A 19 -3.80 -7.22 8.24
C HIS A 19 -3.04 -7.86 7.07
N LEU A 20 -2.72 -9.15 7.19
CA LEU A 20 -2.15 -9.91 6.08
C LEU A 20 -3.09 -10.01 4.88
N PHE A 21 -4.38 -10.22 5.11
CA PHE A 21 -5.39 -10.26 4.05
C PHE A 21 -5.47 -8.92 3.28
N GLU A 22 -5.40 -7.79 3.98
CA GLU A 22 -5.34 -6.46 3.37
C GLU A 22 -4.16 -6.35 2.40
N HIS A 23 -2.95 -6.67 2.87
CA HIS A 23 -1.73 -6.62 2.05
C HIS A 23 -1.82 -7.55 0.84
N LEU A 24 -2.38 -8.74 1.03
CA LEU A 24 -2.56 -9.72 -0.05
C LEU A 24 -3.52 -9.24 -1.14
N VAL A 25 -4.61 -8.56 -0.78
CA VAL A 25 -5.53 -7.95 -1.76
C VAL A 25 -4.83 -6.84 -2.55
N ILE A 26 -4.08 -5.96 -1.87
CA ILE A 26 -3.30 -4.91 -2.53
C ILE A 26 -2.27 -5.53 -3.47
N ARG A 27 -1.47 -6.50 -3.00
CA ARG A 27 -0.43 -7.17 -3.80
C ARG A 27 -1.02 -7.88 -5.02
N ARG A 28 -2.13 -8.60 -4.87
CA ARG A 28 -2.84 -9.23 -6.00
C ARG A 28 -3.30 -8.20 -7.02
N PHE A 29 -3.79 -7.04 -6.58
CA PHE A 29 -4.17 -5.96 -7.48
C PHE A 29 -2.97 -5.37 -8.22
N LEU A 30 -1.85 -5.12 -7.53
CA LEU A 30 -0.63 -4.63 -8.17
C LEU A 30 -0.10 -5.60 -9.24
N ARG A 31 -0.08 -6.91 -8.96
CA ARG A 31 0.26 -7.93 -9.96
C ARG A 31 -0.70 -7.94 -11.15
N ALA A 32 -1.99 -7.69 -10.92
CA ALA A 32 -2.97 -7.59 -12.00
C ALA A 32 -2.77 -6.33 -12.87
N VAL A 33 -2.36 -5.21 -12.25
CA VAL A 33 -1.98 -3.97 -12.93
C VAL A 33 -0.75 -4.19 -13.81
N GLU A 34 0.33 -4.77 -13.26
CA GLU A 34 1.55 -5.13 -14.00
C GLU A 34 1.23 -6.02 -15.20
N LYS A 35 0.45 -7.08 -14.99
CA LYS A 35 0.04 -8.01 -16.06
C LYS A 35 -0.79 -7.35 -17.16
N SER A 36 -1.46 -6.24 -16.87
CA SER A 36 -2.18 -5.45 -17.87
C SER A 36 -1.30 -4.47 -18.67
N GLY A 37 0.01 -4.45 -18.40
CA GLY A 37 0.98 -3.54 -19.02
C GLY A 37 0.94 -2.12 -18.43
N ASN A 38 0.30 -1.95 -17.27
CA ASN A 38 0.23 -0.68 -16.57
C ASN A 38 1.24 -0.66 -15.42
N GLU A 39 1.69 0.54 -15.05
CA GLU A 39 2.55 0.75 -13.87
C GLU A 39 1.74 1.23 -12.68
N ARG A 40 2.11 0.79 -11.47
CA ARG A 40 1.50 1.23 -10.20
C ARG A 40 1.43 2.76 -10.10
N ALA A 41 2.46 3.47 -10.54
CA ALA A 41 2.54 4.92 -10.44
C ALA A 41 1.46 5.67 -11.25
N PHE A 42 0.74 4.99 -12.17
CA PHE A 42 -0.22 5.61 -13.08
C PHE A 42 -1.66 5.13 -12.90
N ILE A 43 -1.97 4.39 -11.83
CA ILE A 43 -3.35 3.92 -11.57
C ILE A 43 -4.13 4.84 -10.62
N GLY A 44 -3.45 5.67 -9.84
CA GLY A 44 -4.02 6.51 -8.77
C GLY A 44 -3.69 5.95 -7.38
N GLU A 45 -4.49 6.31 -6.37
CA GLU A 45 -4.21 5.94 -4.97
C GLU A 45 -5.04 4.71 -4.54
N LEU A 46 -4.42 3.80 -3.80
CA LEU A 46 -5.04 2.68 -3.09
C LEU A 46 -4.44 2.63 -1.69
N HIS A 47 -5.28 2.80 -0.68
CA HIS A 47 -4.89 2.68 0.72
C HIS A 47 -5.72 1.59 1.38
N GLY A 48 -5.04 0.64 2.02
CA GLY A 48 -5.66 -0.34 2.91
C GLY A 48 -5.60 0.15 4.35
N THR A 49 -6.57 -0.27 5.15
CA THR A 49 -6.54 -0.08 6.59
C THR A 49 -7.18 -1.27 7.28
N THR A 50 -6.50 -1.80 8.28
CA THR A 50 -7.02 -2.84 9.15
C THR A 50 -7.28 -2.25 10.53
N SER A 51 -8.43 -2.55 11.09
CA SER A 51 -8.80 -2.16 12.45
C SER A 51 -9.60 -3.28 13.08
N GLU A 52 -9.07 -3.86 14.15
CA GLU A 52 -9.61 -5.08 14.77
C GLU A 52 -9.76 -6.18 13.70
N SER A 53 -10.96 -6.76 13.55
CA SER A 53 -11.29 -7.74 12.52
C SER A 53 -11.94 -7.10 11.27
N SER A 54 -11.67 -5.83 11.00
CA SER A 54 -12.24 -5.11 9.85
C SER A 54 -11.16 -4.62 8.89
N VAL A 55 -11.45 -4.68 7.59
CA VAL A 55 -10.54 -4.25 6.52
C VAL A 55 -11.24 -3.24 5.61
N PHE A 56 -10.54 -2.17 5.28
CA PHE A 56 -11.01 -1.07 4.44
C PHE A 56 -10.04 -0.84 3.29
N PHE A 57 -10.58 -0.53 2.11
CA PHE A 57 -9.80 -0.03 0.97
C PHE A 57 -10.41 1.27 0.48
N ASP A 58 -9.69 2.37 0.67
CA ASP A 58 -9.99 3.66 0.05
C ASP A 58 -9.22 3.77 -1.27
N ILE A 59 -9.95 4.01 -2.35
CA ILE A 59 -9.37 4.16 -3.68
C ILE A 59 -9.67 5.55 -4.25
N ALA A 60 -8.68 6.09 -4.96
CA ALA A 60 -8.80 7.28 -5.78
C ALA A 60 -8.12 7.03 -7.13
N PHE A 61 -8.76 6.23 -7.99
CA PHE A 61 -8.17 5.86 -9.28
C PHE A 61 -8.44 6.88 -10.39
N PHE A 62 -7.56 6.92 -11.38
CA PHE A 62 -7.72 7.84 -12.53
C PHE A 62 -8.78 7.36 -13.53
N THR A 63 -8.96 6.04 -13.68
CA THR A 63 -9.76 5.44 -14.74
C THR A 63 -10.81 4.46 -14.21
N ARG A 64 -11.86 4.20 -15.00
CA ARG A 64 -12.90 3.21 -14.65
C ARG A 64 -12.38 1.78 -14.81
N GLU A 65 -11.40 1.60 -15.69
CA GLU A 65 -10.71 0.36 -15.97
C GLU A 65 -9.97 -0.12 -14.71
N SER A 66 -9.22 0.76 -14.02
CA SER A 66 -8.54 0.44 -12.76
C SER A 66 -9.54 0.06 -11.66
N ILE A 67 -10.68 0.77 -11.56
CA ILE A 67 -11.75 0.40 -10.62
C ILE A 67 -12.29 -0.99 -10.93
N THR A 68 -12.60 -1.25 -12.20
CA THR A 68 -13.14 -2.54 -12.63
C THR A 68 -12.15 -3.66 -12.35
N LEU A 69 -10.85 -3.41 -12.52
CA LEU A 69 -9.78 -4.36 -12.21
C LEU A 69 -9.71 -4.63 -10.70
N PHE A 70 -9.76 -3.59 -9.87
CA PHE A 70 -9.76 -3.74 -8.42
C PHE A 70 -11.02 -4.47 -7.92
N GLU A 71 -12.20 -4.15 -8.45
CA GLU A 71 -13.46 -4.83 -8.13
C GLU A 71 -13.42 -6.33 -8.48
N LYS A 72 -12.70 -6.71 -9.54
CA LYS A 72 -12.45 -8.13 -9.86
C LYS A 72 -11.53 -8.78 -8.84
N VAL A 73 -10.50 -8.07 -8.37
CA VAL A 73 -9.53 -8.60 -7.39
C VAL A 73 -10.19 -8.84 -6.03
N ILE A 74 -10.97 -7.89 -5.52
CA ILE A 74 -11.67 -8.06 -4.23
C ILE A 74 -12.80 -9.10 -4.29
N ALA A 75 -13.28 -9.43 -5.49
CA ALA A 75 -14.24 -10.52 -5.72
C ALA A 75 -13.55 -11.87 -5.97
N ASP A 76 -12.22 -11.92 -6.09
CA ASP A 76 -11.47 -13.15 -6.40
C ASP A 76 -11.27 -14.02 -5.15
N VAL A 77 -11.98 -15.13 -5.11
CA VAL A 77 -11.92 -16.14 -4.03
C VAL A 77 -10.88 -17.24 -4.27
N LYS A 78 -10.05 -17.12 -5.33
CA LYS A 78 -8.93 -18.05 -5.54
C LYS A 78 -7.92 -17.94 -4.41
N PRO A 79 -7.38 -19.05 -3.87
CA PRO A 79 -6.36 -19.01 -2.84
C PRO A 79 -5.18 -18.10 -3.24
N PHE A 80 -4.59 -17.42 -2.26
CA PHE A 80 -3.33 -16.70 -2.48
C PHE A 80 -2.19 -17.70 -2.69
N ASP A 81 -1.19 -17.34 -3.49
CA ASP A 81 -0.01 -18.18 -3.67
C ASP A 81 0.90 -18.06 -2.45
N LEU A 82 1.57 -19.13 -2.06
CA LEU A 82 2.46 -19.14 -0.89
C LEU A 82 3.58 -18.08 -1.01
N SER A 83 4.13 -17.88 -2.21
CA SER A 83 5.12 -16.83 -2.44
C SER A 83 4.55 -15.43 -2.18
N MET A 84 3.31 -15.17 -2.61
CA MET A 84 2.64 -13.90 -2.38
C MET A 84 2.40 -13.66 -0.88
N ILE A 85 2.09 -14.71 -0.12
CA ILE A 85 1.99 -14.65 1.34
C ILE A 85 3.31 -14.22 1.95
N HIS A 86 4.43 -14.89 1.62
CA HIS A 86 5.73 -14.51 2.15
C HIS A 86 6.18 -13.11 1.71
N GLU A 87 5.95 -12.72 0.46
CA GLU A 87 6.25 -11.37 -0.03
C GLU A 87 5.44 -10.29 0.72
N SER A 88 4.19 -10.58 1.07
CA SER A 88 3.36 -9.67 1.88
C SER A 88 3.79 -9.64 3.34
N VAL A 89 4.19 -10.79 3.90
CA VAL A 89 4.74 -10.87 5.27
C VAL A 89 5.97 -10.01 5.42
N VAL A 90 6.94 -10.14 4.51
CA VAL A 90 8.18 -9.33 4.50
C VAL A 90 7.88 -7.83 4.42
N HIS A 91 6.81 -7.44 3.74
CA HIS A 91 6.36 -6.05 3.70
C HIS A 91 5.73 -5.59 5.03
N ILE A 92 4.94 -6.45 5.69
CA ILE A 92 4.37 -6.18 7.02
C ILE A 92 5.47 -6.04 8.07
N GLU A 93 6.48 -6.91 8.03
CA GLU A 93 7.65 -6.84 8.89
C GLU A 93 8.33 -5.46 8.79
N ALA A 94 8.53 -4.96 7.57
CA ALA A 94 9.08 -3.63 7.33
C ALA A 94 8.17 -2.48 7.78
N GLU A 95 6.86 -2.60 7.52
CA GLU A 95 5.85 -1.59 7.88
C GLU A 95 5.72 -1.40 9.38
N MET A 96 5.70 -2.53 10.10
CA MET A 96 5.47 -2.54 11.54
C MET A 96 6.77 -2.55 12.34
N LYS A 97 7.92 -2.74 11.68
CA LYS A 97 9.21 -3.06 12.32
C LYS A 97 9.04 -4.24 13.28
N ALA A 98 8.53 -5.33 12.74
CA ALA A 98 8.12 -6.52 13.46
C ALA A 98 8.66 -7.78 12.79
N SER A 99 8.71 -8.89 13.52
CA SER A 99 8.86 -10.22 12.93
C SER A 99 7.51 -10.91 12.86
N VAL A 100 7.31 -11.72 11.82
CA VAL A 100 6.06 -12.48 11.65
C VAL A 100 6.36 -13.96 11.68
N ALA A 101 5.73 -14.66 12.63
CA ALA A 101 5.81 -16.12 12.71
C ALA A 101 4.50 -16.74 12.19
N ILE A 102 4.61 -17.66 11.23
CA ILE A 102 3.48 -18.49 10.78
C ILE A 102 3.60 -19.86 11.45
N TRP A 103 2.68 -20.16 12.35
CA TRP A 103 2.69 -21.39 13.16
C TRP A 103 1.87 -22.52 12.54
N ASP A 104 0.82 -22.19 11.78
CA ASP A 104 -0.06 -23.15 11.10
C ASP A 104 -0.47 -22.63 9.72
N GLU A 105 0.29 -23.01 8.69
CA GLU A 105 0.01 -22.63 7.30
C GLU A 105 -1.37 -23.12 6.84
N ALA A 106 -1.77 -24.34 7.20
CA ALA A 106 -3.03 -24.92 6.74
C ALA A 106 -4.25 -24.17 7.30
N GLU A 107 -4.17 -23.74 8.56
CA GLU A 107 -5.17 -22.86 9.15
C GLU A 107 -5.10 -21.45 8.57
N LEU A 108 -3.91 -20.90 8.31
CA LEU A 108 -3.76 -19.60 7.65
C LEU A 108 -4.49 -19.57 6.30
N PHE A 109 -4.24 -20.55 5.42
CA PHE A 109 -4.93 -20.67 4.14
C PHE A 109 -6.45 -20.77 4.30
N ARG A 110 -6.92 -21.51 5.31
CA ARG A 110 -8.35 -21.67 5.60
C ARG A 110 -8.98 -20.35 6.04
N GLN A 111 -8.30 -19.59 6.88
CA GLN A 111 -8.76 -18.30 7.37
C GLN A 111 -8.76 -17.22 6.28
N LEU A 112 -7.69 -17.13 5.48
CA LEU A 112 -7.65 -16.25 4.30
C LEU A 112 -8.78 -16.55 3.32
N ALA A 113 -9.06 -17.84 3.05
CA ALA A 113 -10.18 -18.23 2.19
C ALA A 113 -11.56 -17.81 2.75
N ARG A 114 -11.72 -17.73 4.08
CA ARG A 114 -12.93 -17.19 4.71
C ARG A 114 -13.01 -15.68 4.51
N CYS A 115 -11.92 -14.95 4.72
CA CYS A 115 -11.88 -13.50 4.47
C CYS A 115 -12.25 -13.17 3.03
N GLN A 116 -11.68 -13.88 2.06
CA GLN A 116 -12.00 -13.69 0.63
C GLN A 116 -13.49 -13.90 0.33
N LYS A 117 -14.08 -14.97 0.87
CA LYS A 117 -15.51 -15.26 0.68
C LYS A 117 -16.39 -14.19 1.30
N ASP A 118 -16.12 -13.81 2.55
CA ASP A 118 -16.93 -12.83 3.26
C ASP A 118 -16.82 -11.43 2.64
N PHE A 119 -15.64 -11.05 2.16
CA PHE A 119 -15.42 -9.80 1.44
C PHE A 119 -16.14 -9.79 0.08
N ALA A 120 -15.99 -10.86 -0.71
CA ALA A 120 -16.59 -10.99 -2.04
C ALA A 120 -18.14 -11.04 -1.99
N ASP A 121 -18.70 -11.75 -1.01
CA ASP A 121 -20.15 -11.91 -0.84
C ASP A 121 -20.85 -10.60 -0.38
N ARG A 122 -20.10 -9.54 -0.05
CA ARG A 122 -20.61 -8.27 0.49
C ARG A 122 -21.50 -8.44 1.73
N ARG A 123 -21.42 -9.59 2.41
CA ARG A 123 -22.15 -9.87 3.67
C ARG A 123 -21.64 -9.03 4.84
N SER A 124 -20.55 -8.32 4.60
CA SER A 124 -19.78 -7.52 5.55
C SER A 124 -20.07 -6.02 5.45
N ILE A 125 -21.15 -5.59 4.76
CA ILE A 125 -21.56 -4.16 4.69
C ILE A 125 -22.14 -3.65 6.03
N LYS A 126 -22.49 -4.56 6.96
CA LYS A 126 -23.00 -4.19 8.29
C LYS A 126 -22.13 -4.79 9.39
N PRO A 127 -21.80 -4.01 10.43
CA PRO A 127 -21.14 -4.53 11.62
C PRO A 127 -21.94 -5.71 12.21
N LYS A 128 -21.25 -6.79 12.52
CA LYS A 128 -21.76 -7.95 13.26
C LYS A 128 -21.23 -7.89 14.69
N LYS A 129 -21.65 -8.85 15.52
CA LYS A 129 -20.99 -9.02 16.82
C LYS A 129 -19.56 -9.47 16.57
N ALA A 130 -18.60 -8.77 17.19
CA ALA A 130 -17.20 -9.15 17.18
C ALA A 130 -17.03 -10.64 17.46
N ILE A 131 -16.34 -11.32 16.55
CA ILE A 131 -15.99 -12.74 16.72
C ILE A 131 -14.83 -12.78 17.72
N LYS A 132 -14.94 -13.65 18.72
CA LYS A 132 -13.85 -13.82 19.69
C LYS A 132 -12.62 -14.36 18.96
N SER A 133 -11.48 -13.70 19.16
CA SER A 133 -10.16 -14.17 18.73
C SER A 133 -9.99 -15.67 19.01
N THR A 134 -9.48 -16.39 18.01
CA THR A 134 -9.13 -17.81 18.12
C THR A 134 -8.01 -17.97 19.14
N LYS A 135 -8.13 -18.96 20.05
CA LYS A 135 -7.17 -19.16 21.15
C LYS A 135 -5.71 -19.33 20.69
N ASN A 136 -5.51 -19.82 19.47
CA ASN A 136 -4.21 -19.97 18.83
C ASN A 136 -4.33 -19.38 17.40
N PRO A 137 -3.85 -18.16 17.14
CA PRO A 137 -3.85 -17.60 15.80
C PRO A 137 -2.83 -18.33 14.91
N PRO A 138 -3.07 -18.44 13.59
CA PRO A 138 -2.17 -19.17 12.68
C PRO A 138 -0.90 -18.39 12.35
N LEU A 139 -0.90 -17.08 12.59
CA LEU A 139 0.27 -16.22 12.58
C LEU A 139 0.27 -15.26 13.77
N GLU A 140 1.43 -14.71 14.07
CA GLU A 140 1.61 -13.68 15.11
C GLU A 140 2.62 -12.65 14.61
N ILE A 141 2.33 -11.37 14.87
CA ILE A 141 3.21 -10.24 14.56
C ILE A 141 3.82 -9.73 15.87
N ASP A 142 5.14 -9.87 16.03
CA ASP A 142 5.86 -9.42 17.23
C ASP A 142 6.68 -8.16 16.93
N TYR A 143 6.40 -7.07 17.65
CA TYR A 143 7.05 -5.78 17.43
C TYR A 143 8.51 -5.82 17.89
N GLN A 144 9.44 -5.67 16.95
CA GLN A 144 10.89 -5.81 17.14
C GLN A 144 11.66 -4.71 16.40
N PRO A 145 11.49 -3.43 16.79
CA PRO A 145 12.06 -2.29 16.07
C PRO A 145 13.58 -2.30 15.98
N GLU A 146 14.24 -3.02 16.89
CA GLU A 146 15.69 -3.02 17.07
C GLU A 146 16.41 -3.80 15.98
N ASP A 147 15.69 -4.68 15.28
CA ASP A 147 16.20 -5.46 14.15
C ASP A 147 16.10 -4.68 12.82
N PHE A 148 15.52 -3.48 12.82
CA PHE A 148 15.30 -2.66 11.62
C PHE A 148 16.15 -1.40 11.64
N ILE A 149 16.64 -1.01 10.46
CA ILE A 149 17.40 0.23 10.26
C ILE A 149 16.57 1.19 9.43
N ASP A 150 16.39 2.40 9.95
CA ASP A 150 15.81 3.49 9.16
C ASP A 150 16.89 4.14 8.31
N PHE A 151 16.51 4.58 7.10
CA PHE A 151 17.30 5.50 6.33
C PHE A 151 16.43 6.67 5.87
N THR A 152 17.03 7.85 5.79
CA THR A 152 16.35 9.03 5.28
C THR A 152 16.88 9.35 3.88
N LEU A 153 15.98 9.35 2.90
CA LEU A 153 16.21 9.93 1.58
C LEU A 153 15.82 11.41 1.61
N THR A 154 16.80 12.30 1.50
CA THR A 154 16.56 13.74 1.36
C THR A 154 16.75 14.13 -0.10
N ILE A 155 15.70 14.72 -0.68
CA ILE A 155 15.77 15.37 -1.99
C ILE A 155 15.72 16.88 -1.74
N GLU A 156 16.83 17.55 -2.03
CA GLU A 156 16.97 18.99 -1.88
C GLU A 156 17.05 19.64 -3.26
N ILE A 157 16.35 20.76 -3.44
CA ILE A 157 16.45 21.59 -4.64
C ILE A 157 16.87 22.99 -4.17
N PRO A 158 18.17 23.28 -4.11
CA PRO A 158 18.66 24.59 -3.72
C PRO A 158 18.24 25.62 -4.78
N ASP A 159 17.73 26.76 -4.30
CA ASP A 159 17.34 27.91 -5.13
C ASP A 159 16.21 27.64 -6.15
N ALA A 160 15.24 26.81 -5.76
CA ALA A 160 14.04 26.58 -6.57
C ALA A 160 13.09 27.79 -6.48
N SER A 161 12.74 28.38 -7.63
CA SER A 161 11.62 29.33 -7.71
C SER A 161 10.33 28.66 -7.22
N THR A 162 9.34 29.43 -6.75
CA THR A 162 8.02 28.89 -6.35
C THR A 162 7.41 27.97 -7.42
N GLN A 163 7.61 28.29 -8.70
CA GLN A 163 7.17 27.48 -9.84
C GLN A 163 7.94 26.16 -9.98
N ALA A 164 9.25 26.15 -9.75
CA ALA A 164 10.05 24.93 -9.74
C ALA A 164 9.70 24.04 -8.55
N THR A 165 9.52 24.62 -7.37
CA THR A 165 9.08 23.89 -6.17
C THR A 165 7.71 23.24 -6.38
N ALA A 166 6.74 23.98 -6.92
CA ALA A 166 5.42 23.44 -7.22
C ALA A 166 5.49 22.33 -8.29
N ALA A 167 6.27 22.50 -9.36
CA ALA A 167 6.47 21.46 -10.37
C ALA A 167 7.08 20.17 -9.77
N PHE A 168 7.99 20.28 -8.80
CA PHE A 168 8.52 19.13 -8.05
C PHE A 168 7.44 18.39 -7.30
N PHE A 169 6.64 19.10 -6.49
CA PHE A 169 5.57 18.47 -5.73
C PHE A 169 4.52 17.79 -6.62
N CYS A 170 4.41 18.16 -7.91
CA CYS A 170 3.50 17.49 -8.84
C CYS A 170 3.98 16.11 -9.24
N MET A 171 5.30 16.00 -9.45
CA MET A 171 5.91 14.78 -9.96
C MET A 171 6.43 13.88 -8.85
N TYR A 172 6.76 14.45 -7.68
CA TYR A 172 7.31 13.73 -6.56
C TYR A 172 6.47 12.49 -6.19
N PRO A 173 5.12 12.54 -6.14
CA PRO A 173 4.31 11.34 -5.89
C PRO A 173 4.55 10.23 -6.93
N ILE A 174 4.61 10.58 -8.21
CA ILE A 174 4.86 9.63 -9.30
C ILE A 174 6.28 9.06 -9.20
N LEU A 175 7.29 9.91 -8.93
CA LEU A 175 8.67 9.46 -8.76
C LEU A 175 8.81 8.54 -7.54
N LEU A 176 8.17 8.88 -6.42
CA LEU A 176 8.14 8.06 -5.23
C LEU A 176 7.43 6.73 -5.50
N ASP A 177 6.32 6.73 -6.22
CA ASP A 177 5.63 5.50 -6.60
C ASP A 177 6.44 4.64 -7.56
N LEU A 178 7.20 5.23 -8.49
CA LEU A 178 8.13 4.49 -9.35
C LEU A 178 9.27 3.87 -8.55
N VAL A 179 9.87 4.61 -7.63
CA VAL A 179 10.92 4.09 -6.73
C VAL A 179 10.34 2.99 -5.84
N ARG A 180 9.17 3.23 -5.23
CA ARG A 180 8.47 2.24 -4.41
C ARG A 180 8.19 0.99 -5.23
N SER A 181 7.65 1.11 -6.44
CA SER A 181 7.36 -0.02 -7.32
C SER A 181 8.64 -0.80 -7.69
N ALA A 182 9.73 -0.09 -7.99
CA ALA A 182 11.01 -0.73 -8.30
C ALA A 182 11.65 -1.45 -7.10
N CYS A 183 11.44 -0.93 -5.88
CA CYS A 183 12.01 -1.50 -4.65
C CYS A 183 11.11 -2.53 -3.97
N PHE A 184 9.80 -2.54 -4.24
CA PHE A 184 8.77 -3.25 -3.48
C PHE A 184 9.06 -4.74 -3.26
N ASP A 185 9.66 -5.39 -4.27
CA ASP A 185 10.01 -6.81 -4.24
C ASP A 185 11.52 -7.07 -4.04
N LEU A 186 12.35 -6.02 -4.04
CA LEU A 186 13.80 -6.13 -3.92
C LEU A 186 14.30 -6.02 -2.48
N ALA A 187 13.56 -5.33 -1.62
CA ALA A 187 13.91 -5.19 -0.21
C ALA A 187 12.65 -4.92 0.65
N PRO A 188 12.63 -5.39 1.91
CA PRO A 188 11.60 -5.04 2.91
C PRO A 188 11.72 -3.57 3.30
N ILE A 189 11.25 -2.66 2.44
CA ILE A 189 11.32 -1.22 2.65
C ILE A 189 9.90 -0.66 2.76
N TYR A 190 9.62 -0.01 3.88
CA TYR A 190 8.43 0.80 4.04
C TYR A 190 8.75 2.29 3.96
N PHE A 191 7.95 3.06 3.21
CA PHE A 191 8.21 4.48 2.96
C PHE A 191 7.31 5.37 3.83
N TYR A 192 7.89 6.06 4.81
CA TYR A 192 7.21 7.15 5.52
C TYR A 192 7.44 8.48 4.82
N GLN A 193 6.36 9.15 4.40
CA GLN A 193 6.45 10.47 3.77
C GLN A 193 6.26 11.58 4.81
N LYS A 194 7.18 12.57 4.81
CA LYS A 194 7.03 13.82 5.57
C LYS A 194 7.37 15.00 4.69
N THR A 195 6.37 15.74 4.23
CA THR A 195 6.57 16.98 3.46
C THR A 195 6.52 18.19 4.40
N ALA A 196 7.52 19.07 4.34
CA ALA A 196 7.59 20.26 5.20
C ALA A 196 6.63 21.40 4.78
N ALA A 197 6.08 21.37 3.56
CA ALA A 197 5.17 22.40 3.04
C ALA A 197 3.99 21.77 2.28
N PRO A 198 2.73 22.07 2.65
CA PRO A 198 1.55 21.64 1.89
C PRO A 198 1.34 22.56 0.68
N PHE A 199 1.36 22.00 -0.54
CA PHE A 199 0.87 22.66 -1.76
C PHE A 199 -0.51 22.11 -2.11
N THR A 200 -1.41 22.95 -2.64
CA THR A 200 -2.72 22.48 -3.09
C THR A 200 -2.63 21.85 -4.48
N LYS A 201 -3.56 20.94 -4.81
CA LYS A 201 -3.65 20.32 -6.16
C LYS A 201 -3.81 21.35 -7.30
N ASP A 202 -4.35 22.54 -7.01
CA ASP A 202 -4.48 23.64 -7.97
C ASP A 202 -3.17 24.39 -8.21
N ASP A 203 -2.32 24.53 -7.19
CA ASP A 203 -0.97 25.11 -7.31
C ASP A 203 -0.06 24.21 -8.17
N LEU A 204 -0.29 22.90 -8.05
CA LEU A 204 0.39 21.85 -8.79
C LEU A 204 0.03 21.91 -10.29
N ALA A 205 -1.26 21.94 -10.63
CA ALA A 205 -1.71 21.90 -12.03
C ALA A 205 -1.20 23.07 -12.90
N LYS A 206 -0.94 24.25 -12.31
CA LYS A 206 -0.52 25.46 -13.03
C LYS A 206 0.98 25.55 -13.31
N THR A 207 1.79 24.67 -12.69
CA THR A 207 3.25 24.83 -12.65
C THR A 207 4.02 23.74 -13.40
N VAL A 208 3.33 22.71 -13.90
CA VAL A 208 3.89 21.63 -14.72
C VAL A 208 4.18 22.12 -16.15
N THR A 209 5.42 22.56 -16.40
CA THR A 209 5.93 22.78 -17.76
C THR A 209 7.27 22.07 -17.95
N SER A 210 7.58 21.69 -19.19
CA SER A 210 8.86 21.05 -19.52
C SER A 210 10.07 21.93 -19.21
N ALA A 211 9.90 23.26 -19.22
CA ALA A 211 10.94 24.22 -18.87
C ALA A 211 11.24 24.19 -17.36
N ASN A 212 10.20 24.24 -16.52
CA ASN A 212 10.34 24.15 -15.06
C ASN A 212 10.99 22.83 -14.64
N LEU A 213 10.57 21.74 -15.30
CA LEU A 213 11.13 20.41 -15.11
C LEU A 213 12.64 20.34 -15.37
N ARG A 214 13.10 20.90 -16.51
CA ARG A 214 14.53 20.89 -16.86
C ARG A 214 15.37 21.72 -15.90
N THR A 215 14.85 22.83 -15.40
CA THR A 215 15.54 23.67 -14.41
C THR A 215 15.74 22.93 -13.10
N MET A 216 14.72 22.24 -12.62
CA MET A 216 14.84 21.44 -11.39
C MET A 216 15.85 20.30 -11.53
N LEU A 217 15.79 19.50 -12.60
CA LEU A 217 16.68 18.35 -12.78
C LEU A 217 18.17 18.73 -12.81
N LYS A 218 18.50 19.99 -13.07
CA LYS A 218 19.88 20.51 -13.00
C LYS A 218 20.34 20.87 -11.59
N ALA A 219 19.41 21.07 -10.66
CA ALA A 219 19.68 21.53 -9.30
C ALA A 219 19.42 20.46 -8.23
N VAL A 220 18.71 19.38 -8.54
CA VAL A 220 18.37 18.32 -7.58
C VAL A 220 19.63 17.71 -6.96
N ILE A 221 19.69 17.73 -5.63
CA ILE A 221 20.66 17.00 -4.81
C ILE A 221 19.92 15.86 -4.11
N VAL A 222 20.46 14.64 -4.23
CA VAL A 222 19.93 13.45 -3.56
C VAL A 222 20.93 12.98 -2.52
N THR A 223 20.51 12.96 -1.26
CA THR A 223 21.33 12.50 -0.13
C THR A 223 20.65 11.32 0.56
N ILE A 224 21.40 10.23 0.78
CA ILE A 224 20.96 9.07 1.56
C ILE A 224 21.72 9.06 2.87
N ARG A 225 21.00 9.02 4.00
CA ARG A 225 21.59 8.94 5.33
C ARG A 225 21.03 7.72 6.08
N LEU A 226 21.92 6.87 6.58
CA LEU A 226 21.57 5.82 7.54
C LEU A 226 21.37 6.47 8.91
N CYS A 227 20.26 6.14 9.57
CA CYS A 227 19.91 6.66 10.89
C CYS A 227 20.53 5.82 12.00
#